data_AF-A0A3L7X697-F1
#
_entry.id   AF-A0A3L7X697-F1
#
_cell.length_a   1.000
_cell.length_b   1.000
_cell.length_c   1.000
_cell.angle_alpha   90.00
_cell.angle_beta   90.00
_cell.angle_gamma   90.00
#
_symmetry.space_group_name_H-M   'P 1'
#
loop_
_entity.id
_entity.type
_entity.pdbx_description
1 polymer ?
#
loop_
_entity_poly.entity_id
_entity_poly.type
_entity_poly.pdbx_seq_one_letter_code
_entity_poly.pdbx_strand_id
1 'polypeptide(L)'
;GGPACVVDFGTATTFDAISANGDYLGGAIAPGIEIAADALFQRAAKLPRVELARPPAAIGSNTVHSIQSGLLYGYVGLVEGMVARFRAELGADMKVIATGGLAEVLARETAVIDIVAPWLTLDGLRIIWELNQ
;
A
#
# COMPACT_ATOMS: atom_id res chain seq x y z
N GLY A 1 -9.15 -16.53 5.84
CA GLY A 1 -9.88 -17.01 4.65
C GLY A 1 -10.20 -15.83 3.77
N GLY A 2 -10.39 -16.05 2.47
CA GLY A 2 -10.77 -15.01 1.51
C GLY A 2 -12.28 -14.79 1.42
N PRO A 3 -12.75 -13.88 0.54
CA PRO A 3 -11.95 -13.12 -0.41
C PRO A 3 -11.09 -12.03 0.26
N ALA A 4 -9.92 -11.71 -0.30
CA ALA A 4 -9.04 -10.69 0.25
C ALA A 4 -8.26 -9.92 -0.82
N CYS A 5 -7.94 -8.67 -0.50
CA CYS A 5 -6.94 -7.85 -1.19
C CYS A 5 -5.79 -7.61 -0.22
N VAL A 6 -4.60 -8.10 -0.55
CA VAL A 6 -3.38 -7.82 0.21
C VAL A 6 -2.66 -6.65 -0.44
N VAL A 7 -2.35 -5.62 0.33
CA VAL A 7 -1.59 -4.45 -0.10
C VAL A 7 -0.24 -4.46 0.59
N ASP A 8 0.85 -4.67 -0.16
CA ASP A 8 2.20 -4.61 0.38
C ASP A 8 2.84 -3.25 0.07
N PHE A 9 3.22 -2.52 1.11
CA PHE A 9 3.92 -1.24 1.03
C PHE A 9 5.43 -1.44 1.19
N GLY A 10 6.05 -2.04 0.19
CA GLY A 10 7.50 -2.23 0.10
C GLY A 10 8.15 -1.33 -0.95
N THR A 11 9.23 -1.84 -1.56
CA THR A 11 9.93 -1.20 -2.70
C THR A 11 8.95 -0.87 -3.83
N ALA A 12 8.01 -1.77 -4.10
CA ALA A 12 6.83 -1.51 -4.90
C ALA A 12 5.59 -1.52 -3.99
N THR A 13 4.51 -0.88 -4.43
CA THR A 13 3.19 -1.08 -3.82
C THR A 13 2.45 -2.12 -4.63
N THR A 14 2.23 -3.31 -4.06
CA THR A 14 1.49 -4.40 -4.73
C THR A 14 0.09 -4.53 -4.18
N PHE A 15 -0.82 -5.03 -5.02
CA PHE A 15 -2.19 -5.39 -4.68
C PHE A 15 -2.42 -6.82 -5.14
N ASP A 16 -2.63 -7.75 -4.23
CA ASP A 16 -2.80 -9.17 -4.55
C ASP A 16 -4.24 -9.60 -4.24
N ALA A 17 -4.91 -10.16 -5.23
CA ALA A 17 -6.29 -10.63 -5.16
C ALA A 17 -6.34 -12.12 -4.78
N ILE A 18 -7.04 -12.44 -3.70
CA ILE A 18 -7.24 -13.79 -3.19
C ILE A 18 -8.72 -14.15 -3.23
N SER A 19 -9.05 -15.28 -3.86
CA SER A 19 -10.41 -15.79 -3.97
C SER A 19 -10.97 -16.23 -2.61
N ALA A 20 -12.30 -16.43 -2.52
CA ALA A 20 -12.93 -17.00 -1.33
C ALA A 20 -12.38 -18.39 -0.96
N ASN A 21 -11.93 -19.16 -1.96
CA ASN A 21 -11.36 -20.49 -1.78
C ASN A 21 -9.86 -20.45 -1.43
N GLY A 22 -9.24 -19.27 -1.41
CA GLY A 22 -7.81 -19.11 -1.14
C GLY A 22 -6.92 -19.13 -2.38
N ASP A 23 -7.48 -19.09 -3.58
CA ASP A 23 -6.69 -19.04 -4.82
C ASP A 23 -6.09 -17.65 -5.03
N TYR A 24 -4.83 -17.60 -5.47
CA TYR A 24 -4.24 -16.35 -5.97
C TYR A 24 -4.76 -16.06 -7.38
N LEU A 25 -5.44 -14.93 -7.54
CA LEU A 25 -6.11 -14.54 -8.79
C LEU A 25 -5.29 -13.58 -9.64
N GLY A 26 -4.17 -13.09 -9.11
CA GLY A 26 -3.37 -12.03 -9.73
C GLY A 26 -3.37 -10.76 -8.91
N GLY A 27 -3.00 -9.64 -9.54
CA GLY A 27 -2.82 -8.40 -8.82
C GLY A 27 -2.48 -7.18 -9.68
N ALA A 28 -2.09 -6.10 -9.01
CA ALA A 28 -1.61 -4.87 -9.62
C ALA A 28 -0.33 -4.40 -8.91
N ILE A 29 0.54 -3.69 -9.64
CA ILE A 29 1.82 -3.20 -9.13
C ILE A 29 1.94 -1.72 -9.46
N ALA A 30 2.25 -0.91 -8.45
CA ALA A 30 2.60 0.50 -8.57
C ALA A 30 4.01 0.74 -8.02
N PRO A 31 4.67 1.86 -8.38
CA PRO A 31 5.88 2.29 -7.69
C PRO A 31 5.63 2.36 -6.18
N GLY A 32 6.62 2.03 -5.36
CA GLY A 32 6.55 2.27 -3.92
C GLY A 32 6.70 3.76 -3.60
N ILE A 33 6.21 4.17 -2.43
CA ILE A 33 6.22 5.58 -2.01
C ILE A 33 7.63 6.16 -2.00
N GLU A 34 8.60 5.41 -1.48
CA GLU A 34 10.00 5.84 -1.43
C GLU A 34 10.62 5.96 -2.83
N ILE A 35 10.31 5.02 -3.74
CA ILE A 35 10.73 5.12 -5.15
C ILE A 35 10.15 6.37 -5.80
N ALA A 36 8.87 6.67 -5.57
CA ALA A 36 8.24 7.87 -6.12
C ALA A 36 8.88 9.15 -5.57
N ALA A 37 9.20 9.19 -4.27
CA ALA A 37 9.91 10.30 -3.65
C ALA A 37 11.31 10.50 -4.24
N ASP A 38 12.08 9.42 -4.35
CA ASP A 38 13.42 9.46 -4.94
C ASP A 38 13.38 9.83 -6.43
N ALA A 39 12.36 9.40 -7.17
CA ALA A 39 12.17 9.79 -8.57
C ALA A 39 11.96 11.30 -8.72
N LEU A 40 11.16 11.93 -7.84
CA LEU A 40 10.98 13.39 -7.84
C LEU A 40 12.31 14.11 -7.59
N PHE A 41 13.10 13.64 -6.61
CA PHE A 41 14.40 14.21 -6.30
C PHE A 41 15.41 14.06 -7.46
N GLN A 42 15.48 12.87 -8.07
CA GLN A 42 16.46 12.58 -9.11
C GLN A 42 16.12 13.17 -10.48
N ARG A 43 14.83 13.31 -10.81
CA ARG A 43 14.38 13.65 -12.17
C ARG A 43 13.87 15.08 -12.30
N ALA A 44 13.61 15.79 -11.21
CA ALA A 44 13.19 17.19 -11.25
C ALA A 44 14.27 18.12 -10.70
N ALA A 45 14.67 19.12 -11.49
CA ALA A 45 15.88 19.94 -11.23
C ALA A 45 15.91 20.75 -9.91
N LYS A 46 14.78 20.92 -9.21
CA LYS A 46 14.68 21.79 -8.02
C LYS A 46 13.89 21.17 -6.86
N LEU A 47 13.49 19.90 -6.97
CA LEU A 47 12.75 19.27 -5.88
C LEU A 47 13.75 18.71 -4.86
N PRO A 48 13.66 19.08 -3.57
CA PRO A 48 14.54 18.54 -2.54
C PRO A 48 14.19 17.08 -2.27
N ARG A 49 15.15 16.35 -1.71
CA ARG A 49 14.84 15.06 -1.08
C ARG A 49 14.01 15.32 0.17
N VAL A 50 12.93 14.56 0.34
CA VAL A 50 12.04 14.68 1.49
C VAL A 50 11.79 13.32 2.12
N GLU A 51 11.68 13.30 3.44
CA GLU A 51 11.17 12.14 4.16
C GLU A 51 9.64 12.13 4.12
N LEU A 52 9.05 10.93 4.09
CA LEU A 52 7.61 10.77 4.18
C LEU A 52 7.14 11.18 5.57
N ALA A 53 6.34 12.23 5.63
CA ALA A 53 5.67 12.68 6.85
C ALA A 53 4.29 13.23 6.51
N ARG A 54 3.39 13.22 7.50
CA ARG A 54 2.06 13.81 7.35
C ARG A 54 2.19 15.33 7.23
N PRO A 55 1.77 15.95 6.12
CA PRO A 55 1.82 17.40 5.99
C PRO A 55 0.74 18.07 6.86
N PRO A 56 0.87 19.36 7.18
CA PRO A 56 -0.13 20.08 7.97
C PRO A 56 -1.47 20.25 7.24
N ALA A 57 -1.48 20.19 5.91
CA ALA A 57 -2.66 20.29 5.06
C ALA A 57 -2.44 19.58 3.73
N ALA A 58 -3.53 19.21 3.04
CA ALA A 58 -3.47 18.64 1.69
C ALA A 58 -2.94 19.63 0.65
N ILE A 59 -3.22 20.92 0.77
CA ILE A 59 -2.62 21.93 -0.09
C ILE A 59 -1.32 22.41 0.57
N GLY A 60 -0.18 22.00 0.03
CA GLY A 60 1.14 22.40 0.51
C GLY A 60 1.43 23.87 0.22
N SER A 61 1.88 24.60 1.24
CA SER A 61 2.28 26.01 1.13
C SER A 61 3.76 26.21 0.76
N ASN A 62 4.53 25.12 0.69
CA ASN A 62 5.92 25.10 0.26
C ASN A 62 6.22 23.77 -0.43
N THR A 63 7.35 23.70 -1.14
CA THR A 63 7.73 22.52 -1.94
C THR A 63 7.77 21.22 -1.13
N VAL A 64 8.30 21.25 0.09
CA VAL A 64 8.41 20.04 0.94
C VAL A 64 7.01 19.51 1.28
N HIS A 65 6.12 20.37 1.78
CA HIS A 65 4.76 19.99 2.13
C HIS A 65 3.96 19.58 0.89
N SER A 66 4.19 20.20 -0.27
CA SER A 66 3.52 19.82 -1.52
C SER A 66 3.93 18.43 -1.98
N ILE A 67 5.22 18.06 -1.88
CA ILE A 67 5.69 16.70 -2.17
C ILE A 67 5.11 15.71 -1.16
N GLN A 68 5.21 16.00 0.14
CA GLN A 68 4.69 15.12 1.20
C GLN A 68 3.18 14.88 1.06
N SER A 69 2.41 15.92 0.73
CA SER A 69 0.99 15.82 0.43
C SER A 69 0.71 14.91 -0.77
N GLY A 70 1.42 15.14 -1.88
CA GLY A 70 1.26 14.32 -3.08
C GLY A 70 1.63 12.85 -2.85
N LEU A 71 2.69 12.59 -2.10
CA LEU A 71 3.11 11.23 -1.75
C LEU A 71 2.13 10.55 -0.80
N LEU A 72 1.74 11.20 0.30
CA LEU A 72 0.87 10.56 1.29
C LEU A 72 -0.56 10.43 0.76
N TYR A 73 -1.22 11.55 0.45
CA TYR A 73 -2.63 11.54 0.06
C TYR A 73 -2.85 10.99 -1.35
N GLY A 74 -1.87 11.14 -2.24
CA GLY A 74 -1.91 10.51 -3.56
C GLY A 74 -1.89 8.98 -3.45
N TYR A 75 -1.06 8.41 -2.56
CA TYR A 75 -1.05 6.97 -2.34
C TYR A 75 -2.25 6.46 -1.57
N VAL A 76 -2.82 7.25 -0.64
CA VAL A 76 -4.13 6.95 -0.05
C VAL A 76 -5.17 6.82 -1.17
N GLY A 77 -5.27 7.80 -2.07
CA GLY A 77 -6.20 7.75 -3.19
C GLY A 77 -5.94 6.58 -4.15
N LEU A 78 -4.67 6.22 -4.37
CA LEU A 78 -4.29 5.04 -5.15
C LEU A 78 -4.80 3.76 -4.47
N VAL A 79 -4.58 3.60 -3.17
CA VAL A 79 -5.03 2.42 -2.41
C VAL A 79 -6.55 2.34 -2.41
N GLU A 80 -7.24 3.41 -2.05
CA GLU A 80 -8.71 3.45 -2.03
C GLU A 80 -9.30 3.14 -3.40
N GLY A 81 -8.73 3.72 -4.46
CA GLY A 81 -9.16 3.48 -5.83
C GLY A 81 -8.93 2.04 -6.30
N MET A 82 -7.80 1.43 -5.95
CA MET A 82 -7.51 0.04 -6.30
C MET A 82 -8.34 -0.94 -5.50
N VAL A 83 -8.49 -0.73 -4.19
CA VAL A 83 -9.34 -1.51 -3.31
C VAL A 83 -10.80 -1.49 -3.80
N ALA A 84 -11.32 -0.33 -4.20
CA ALA A 84 -12.68 -0.23 -4.73
C ALA A 84 -12.87 -1.07 -6.00
N ARG A 85 -11.88 -1.08 -6.91
CA ARG A 85 -11.90 -1.91 -8.13
C ARG A 85 -11.85 -3.40 -7.80
N PHE A 86 -10.93 -3.80 -6.92
CA PHE A 86 -10.81 -5.19 -6.47
C PHE A 86 -12.09 -5.65 -5.77
N ARG A 87 -12.72 -4.79 -4.95
CA ARG A 87 -13.98 -5.08 -4.28
C ARG A 87 -15.15 -5.26 -5.25
N ALA A 88 -15.14 -4.56 -6.39
CA ALA A 88 -16.14 -4.76 -7.43
C ALA A 88 -16.02 -6.14 -8.11
N GLU A 89 -14.82 -6.72 -8.16
CA GLU A 89 -14.55 -8.04 -8.73
C GLU A 89 -14.70 -9.17 -7.71
N LEU A 90 -14.22 -8.97 -6.48
CA LEU A 90 -14.17 -10.00 -5.42
C LEU A 90 -15.38 -9.99 -4.48
N GLY A 91 -16.20 -8.94 -4.53
CA GLY A 91 -17.42 -8.80 -3.73
C GLY A 91 -17.24 -8.02 -2.42
N ALA A 92 -18.37 -7.71 -1.79
CA ALA A 92 -18.44 -6.83 -0.63
C ALA A 92 -17.72 -7.38 0.62
N ASP A 93 -17.64 -8.71 0.76
CA ASP A 93 -17.02 -9.38 1.90
C ASP A 93 -15.48 -9.40 1.84
N MET A 94 -14.89 -8.88 0.76
CA MET A 94 -13.44 -8.79 0.58
C MET A 94 -12.77 -8.05 1.75
N LYS A 95 -11.81 -8.70 2.40
CA LYS A 95 -10.97 -8.08 3.43
C LYS A 95 -9.76 -7.38 2.80
N VAL A 96 -9.36 -6.25 3.36
CA VAL A 96 -8.16 -5.51 2.94
C VAL A 96 -7.09 -5.65 4.01
N ILE A 97 -5.97 -6.25 3.63
CA ILE A 97 -4.87 -6.56 4.53
C ILE A 97 -3.65 -5.76 4.07
N ALA A 98 -3.08 -4.92 4.94
CA ALA A 98 -1.88 -4.15 4.66
C ALA A 98 -0.65 -4.80 5.32
N THR A 99 0.46 -4.85 4.59
CA THR A 99 1.79 -5.26 5.08
C THR A 99 2.87 -4.36 4.50
N GLY A 100 4.12 -4.57 4.88
CA GLY A 100 5.26 -3.77 4.43
C GLY A 100 5.57 -2.58 5.34
N GLY A 101 6.71 -1.94 5.09
CA GLY A 101 7.30 -0.95 6.02
C GLY A 101 6.46 0.31 6.23
N LEU A 102 5.62 0.68 5.26
CA LEU A 102 4.78 1.87 5.32
C LEU A 102 3.29 1.57 5.59
N ALA A 103 2.95 0.32 5.89
CA ALA A 103 1.56 -0.10 6.13
C ALA A 103 0.89 0.69 7.25
N GLU A 104 1.57 0.83 8.39
CA GLU A 104 1.00 1.56 9.54
C GLU A 104 0.79 3.04 9.25
N VAL A 105 1.67 3.65 8.46
CA VAL A 105 1.56 5.07 8.09
C VAL A 105 0.32 5.29 7.24
N LEU A 106 0.11 4.43 6.24
CA LEU A 106 -1.03 4.55 5.33
C LEU A 106 -2.35 4.15 5.99
N ALA A 107 -2.35 3.11 6.84
CA ALA A 107 -3.53 2.68 7.59
C ALA A 107 -4.08 3.75 8.54
N ARG A 108 -3.28 4.74 8.94
CA ARG A 108 -3.76 5.87 9.76
C ARG A 108 -4.50 6.94 8.94
N GLU A 109 -4.33 6.96 7.62
CA GLU A 109 -4.89 8.00 6.74
C GLU A 109 -6.09 7.50 5.93
N THR A 110 -6.48 6.23 6.03
CA THR A 110 -7.64 5.67 5.35
C THR A 110 -8.36 4.60 6.17
N ALA A 111 -9.67 4.47 5.98
CA ALA A 111 -10.50 3.47 6.61
C ALA A 111 -10.68 2.20 5.76
N VAL A 112 -10.13 2.15 4.54
CA VAL A 112 -10.32 0.99 3.65
C VAL A 112 -9.47 -0.22 4.05
N ILE A 113 -8.46 -0.04 4.90
CA ILE A 113 -7.60 -1.12 5.40
C ILE A 113 -8.25 -1.72 6.65
N ASP A 114 -8.58 -3.01 6.59
CA ASP A 114 -9.21 -3.71 7.71
C ASP A 114 -8.18 -4.23 8.72
N ILE A 115 -7.03 -4.70 8.22
CA ILE A 115 -6.03 -5.42 9.01
C ILE A 115 -4.63 -4.92 8.63
N VAL A 116 -3.79 -4.62 9.61
CA VAL A 116 -2.35 -4.42 9.42
C VAL A 116 -1.62 -5.66 9.92
N ALA A 117 -0.88 -6.34 9.05
CA ALA A 117 -0.18 -7.59 9.33
C ALA A 117 1.30 -7.48 8.94
N PRO A 118 2.16 -6.83 9.76
CA PRO A 118 3.56 -6.53 9.39
C PRO A 118 4.43 -7.77 9.13
N TRP A 119 4.03 -8.91 9.69
CA TRP A 119 4.78 -10.18 9.60
C TRP A 119 4.18 -11.16 8.61
N LEU A 120 3.23 -10.73 7.77
CA LEU A 120 2.45 -11.59 6.88
C LEU A 120 3.32 -12.55 6.05
N THR A 121 4.42 -12.06 5.47
CA THR A 121 5.36 -12.88 4.70
C THR A 121 6.05 -13.93 5.57
N LEU A 122 6.49 -13.56 6.78
CA LEU A 122 7.16 -14.49 7.70
C LEU A 122 6.19 -15.55 8.22
N ASP A 123 4.95 -15.17 8.50
CA ASP A 123 3.89 -16.12 8.85
C ASP A 123 3.63 -17.12 7.73
N GLY A 124 3.57 -16.64 6.47
CA GLY A 124 3.45 -17.50 5.30
C GLY A 124 4.61 -18.50 5.18
N LEU A 125 5.85 -18.04 5.35
CA LEU A 125 7.04 -18.90 5.32
C LEU A 125 7.01 -19.97 6.44
N ARG A 126 6.58 -19.58 7.65
CA ARG A 126 6.42 -20.52 8.76
C ARG A 126 5.39 -21.59 8.45
N ILE A 127 4.23 -21.22 7.92
CA ILE A 127 3.17 -22.17 7.52
C ILE A 127 3.67 -23.14 6.45
N ILE A 128 4.40 -22.64 5.44
CA ILE A 128 4.99 -23.50 4.40
C ILE A 128 5.97 -24.51 5.02
N TRP A 129 6.81 -24.07 5.95
CA TRP A 129 7.77 -24.95 6.63
C TRP A 129 7.05 -26.05 7.44
N GLU A 130 6.01 -25.69 8.21
CA GLU A 130 5.19 -26.62 9.01
C GLU A 130 4.48 -27.67 8.14
N LEU A 131 4.03 -27.29 6.93
CA LEU A 131 3.37 -28.22 6.00
C LEU A 131 4.32 -29.24 5.34
N ASN A 132 5.63 -28.99 5.38
CA ASN A 132 6.66 -29.83 4.77
C ASN A 132 7.58 -30.50 5.80
N GLN A 133 7.15 -30.56 7.07
CA GLN A 133 7.80 -31.38 8.11
C GLN A 133 7.53 -32.87 7.90
#